data_AF-A0A352FU59-F1
#
_entry.id   AF-A0A352FU59-F1
#
_cell.length_a   1.000
_cell.length_b   1.000
_cell.length_c   1.000
_cell.angle_alpha   90.00
_cell.angle_beta   90.00
_cell.angle_gamma   90.00
#
_symmetry.space_group_name_H-M   'P 1'
#
loop_
_entity.id
_entity.type
_entity.pdbx_description
1 polymer ?
#
loop_
_entity_poly.entity_id
_entity_poly.type
_entity_poly.pdbx_seq_one_letter_code
_entity_poly.pdbx_strand_id
1 'polypeptide(L)'
;MQRVLPQLQKIYLELFRKGLLLRGALVDGRLRTEPRLEGNNFRKFLPKNDTLARAVGLEKTHKGARLLISGKLAEYLLREIRDWLTVDGYIRNAHPEVETTSMLRRICPTPTGIAYELLCFWDTGLPLSDYAAEKSTMKEIGEFVDSDTATHYHETIGLLERSELRDLRTRSLLSTL
;
A
#
# COMPACT_ATOMS: atom_id res chain seq x y z
N MET A 1 -10.26 1.00 11.35
CA MET A 1 -9.19 0.97 10.34
C MET A 1 -8.20 -0.18 10.57
N GLN A 2 -7.65 -0.35 11.79
CA GLN A 2 -6.65 -1.40 12.07
C GLN A 2 -7.12 -2.84 11.74
N ARG A 3 -8.42 -3.15 11.85
CA ARG A 3 -8.96 -4.47 11.44
C ARG A 3 -9.07 -4.66 9.92
N VAL A 4 -9.10 -3.57 9.14
CA VAL A 4 -9.29 -3.59 7.68
C VAL A 4 -7.97 -3.75 6.94
N LEU A 5 -6.88 -3.16 7.46
CA LEU A 5 -5.55 -3.24 6.82
C LEU A 5 -5.07 -4.68 6.60
N PRO A 6 -5.17 -5.61 7.56
CA PRO A 6 -4.80 -7.02 7.33
C PRO A 6 -5.64 -7.69 6.25
N GLN A 7 -6.94 -7.36 6.16
CA GLN A 7 -7.84 -7.92 5.15
C GLN A 7 -7.50 -7.40 3.75
N LEU A 8 -7.24 -6.09 3.64
CA LEU A 8 -6.80 -5.49 2.39
C LEU A 8 -5.45 -6.05 1.95
N GLN A 9 -4.50 -6.21 2.86
CA GLN A 9 -3.23 -6.83 2.53
C GLN A 9 -3.43 -8.24 1.95
N LYS A 10 -4.25 -9.08 2.59
CA LYS A 10 -4.57 -10.42 2.08
C LYS A 10 -5.13 -10.38 0.66
N ILE A 11 -6.03 -9.45 0.37
CA ILE A 11 -6.58 -9.27 -0.98
C ILE A 11 -5.47 -8.89 -1.97
N TYR A 12 -4.62 -7.93 -1.63
CA TYR A 12 -3.51 -7.52 -2.50
C TYR A 12 -2.54 -8.67 -2.78
N LEU A 13 -2.23 -9.49 -1.77
CA LEU A 13 -1.37 -10.66 -1.93
C LEU A 13 -1.99 -11.73 -2.81
N GLU A 14 -3.27 -12.04 -2.62
CA GLU A 14 -4.00 -13.02 -3.43
C GLU A 14 -4.13 -12.57 -4.89
N LEU A 15 -4.35 -11.28 -5.14
CA LEU A 15 -4.37 -10.73 -6.48
C LEU A 15 -2.98 -10.79 -7.13
N PHE A 16 -1.94 -10.42 -6.39
CA PHE A 16 -0.56 -10.49 -6.88
C PHE A 16 -0.17 -11.92 -7.29
N ARG A 17 -0.52 -12.93 -6.47
CA ARG A 17 -0.32 -14.36 -6.80
C ARG A 17 -1.02 -14.82 -8.07
N LYS A 18 -2.08 -14.13 -8.48
CA LYS A 18 -2.82 -14.38 -9.72
C LYS A 18 -2.32 -13.54 -10.90
N GLY A 19 -1.20 -12.84 -10.74
CA GLY A 19 -0.68 -11.91 -11.74
C GLY A 19 -1.49 -10.60 -11.86
N LEU A 20 -2.36 -10.30 -10.88
CA LEU A 20 -3.19 -9.10 -10.87
C LEU A 20 -2.54 -8.01 -10.02
N LEU A 21 -2.01 -6.99 -10.69
CA LEU A 21 -1.31 -5.87 -10.08
C LEU A 21 -2.26 -4.72 -9.74
N LEU A 22 -2.86 -4.79 -8.54
CA LEU A 22 -3.85 -3.81 -8.10
C LEU A 22 -3.19 -2.52 -7.57
N ARG A 23 -3.71 -1.38 -8.00
CA ARG A 23 -3.43 -0.07 -7.39
C ARG A 23 -4.68 0.45 -6.68
N GLY A 24 -4.48 1.07 -5.52
CA GLY A 24 -5.58 1.62 -4.73
C GLY A 24 -5.13 2.66 -3.72
N ALA A 25 -6.11 3.29 -3.07
CA ALA A 25 -5.88 4.38 -2.14
C ALA A 25 -6.86 4.32 -0.96
N LEU A 26 -6.35 4.65 0.23
CA LEU A 26 -7.09 4.83 1.46
C LEU A 26 -6.98 6.28 1.91
N VAL A 27 -8.13 6.90 2.14
CA VAL A 27 -8.23 8.28 2.62
C VAL A 27 -9.07 8.31 3.89
N ASP A 28 -8.89 9.36 4.68
CA ASP A 28 -9.73 9.62 5.85
C ASP A 28 -11.17 10.00 5.44
N GLY A 29 -12.14 9.59 6.26
CA GLY A 29 -13.55 9.84 6.04
C GLY A 29 -14.33 8.60 5.60
N ARG A 30 -15.65 8.76 5.45
CA ARG A 30 -16.56 7.71 5.00
C ARG A 30 -17.21 8.17 3.70
N LEU A 31 -17.20 7.31 2.68
CA LEU A 31 -17.98 7.56 1.47
C LEU A 31 -19.46 7.63 1.86
N ARG A 32 -20.07 8.80 1.63
CA ARG A 32 -21.51 9.00 1.81
C ARG A 32 -22.13 9.05 0.44
N THR A 33 -23.18 8.27 0.21
CA THR A 33 -23.88 8.22 -1.06
C THR A 33 -25.33 8.68 -0.91
N GLU A 34 -25.88 9.23 -1.97
CA GLU A 34 -27.31 9.57 -2.06
C GLU A 34 -27.91 8.80 -3.25
N PRO A 35 -29.02 8.07 -3.06
CA PRO A 35 -29.70 7.43 -4.17
C PRO A 35 -30.37 8.50 -5.03
N ARG A 36 -29.99 8.57 -6.30
CA ARG A 36 -30.76 9.31 -7.32
C ARG A 36 -31.58 8.32 -8.14
N LEU A 37 -32.87 8.61 -8.28
CA LEU A 37 -33.76 7.90 -9.17
C LEU A 37 -33.71 8.59 -10.53
N GLU A 38 -33.26 7.88 -11.56
CA GLU A 38 -33.47 8.29 -12.95
C GLU A 38 -34.69 7.55 -13.51
N GLY A 39 -35.42 8.18 -14.43
CA GLY A 39 -36.79 7.84 -14.83
C GLY A 39 -37.07 6.40 -15.32
N ASN A 40 -36.03 5.56 -15.50
CA ASN A 40 -36.13 4.21 -16.07
C ASN A 40 -35.42 3.12 -15.23
N ASN A 41 -35.58 3.10 -13.90
CA ASN A 41 -35.08 2.04 -12.99
C ASN A 41 -33.56 2.01 -12.68
N PHE A 42 -32.78 3.03 -13.01
CA PHE A 42 -31.38 3.10 -12.55
C PHE A 42 -31.27 3.82 -11.21
N ARG A 43 -30.91 3.09 -10.14
CA ARG A 43 -30.49 3.70 -8.86
C ARG A 43 -29.00 4.04 -8.95
N LYS A 44 -28.68 5.31 -9.23
CA LYS A 44 -27.29 5.80 -9.15
C LYS A 44 -27.00 6.27 -7.73
N PHE A 45 -25.93 5.74 -7.14
CA PHE A 45 -25.42 6.18 -5.84
C PHE A 45 -24.30 7.19 -6.05
N LEU A 46 -24.63 8.48 -6.03
CA LEU A 46 -23.62 9.52 -6.21
C LEU A 46 -22.95 9.87 -4.89
N PRO A 47 -21.62 10.08 -4.88
CA PRO A 47 -20.90 10.58 -3.71
C PRO A 47 -21.44 11.95 -3.27
N LYS A 48 -21.67 12.12 -1.98
CA LYS A 48 -22.02 13.41 -1.35
C LYS A 48 -20.81 14.23 -0.94
N ASN A 49 -19.67 13.58 -0.80
CA ASN A 49 -18.43 14.18 -0.33
C ASN A 49 -17.28 13.87 -1.27
N ASP A 50 -16.19 14.60 -1.07
CA ASP A 50 -14.98 14.50 -1.88
C ASP A 50 -14.16 13.21 -1.64
N THR A 51 -14.64 12.29 -0.80
CA THR A 51 -13.85 11.12 -0.35
C THR A 51 -13.44 10.25 -1.53
N LEU A 52 -14.36 10.00 -2.47
CA LEU A 52 -14.04 9.25 -3.69
C LEU A 52 -13.05 10.01 -4.58
N ALA A 53 -13.25 11.32 -4.76
CA ALA A 53 -12.38 12.15 -5.58
C ALA A 53 -10.95 12.21 -5.00
N ARG A 54 -10.81 12.34 -3.68
CA ARG A 54 -9.50 12.30 -2.98
C ARG A 54 -8.83 10.93 -3.11
N ALA A 55 -9.59 9.83 -2.99
CA ALA A 55 -9.04 8.49 -3.18
C ALA A 55 -8.56 8.27 -4.61
N VAL A 56 -9.36 8.63 -5.62
CA VAL A 56 -8.98 8.53 -7.04
C VAL A 56 -7.79 9.45 -7.36
N GLY A 57 -7.79 10.67 -6.82
CA GLY A 57 -6.68 11.61 -6.98
C GLY A 57 -5.38 11.05 -6.41
N LEU A 58 -5.42 10.50 -5.19
CA LEU A 58 -4.27 9.87 -4.55
C LEU A 58 -3.78 8.65 -5.32
N GLU A 59 -4.68 7.76 -5.74
CA GLU A 59 -4.36 6.56 -6.53
C GLU A 59 -3.58 6.87 -7.81
N LYS A 60 -3.86 8.02 -8.44
CA LYS A 60 -3.18 8.47 -9.66
C LYS A 60 -1.77 9.02 -9.45
N THR A 61 -1.39 9.36 -8.21
CA THR A 61 -0.10 10.02 -7.93
C THR A 61 1.13 9.13 -8.15
N HIS A 62 0.96 7.80 -8.09
CA HIS A 62 2.05 6.84 -8.23
C HIS A 62 1.58 5.65 -9.06
N LYS A 63 2.47 4.94 -9.75
CA LYS A 63 2.15 3.68 -10.45
C LYS A 63 2.45 2.47 -9.55
N GLY A 64 2.36 1.27 -10.14
CA GLY A 64 2.65 0.00 -9.47
C GLY A 64 1.53 -0.53 -8.57
N ALA A 65 1.69 -1.79 -8.20
CA ALA A 65 0.71 -2.56 -7.42
C ALA A 65 0.73 -2.18 -5.94
N ARG A 66 0.18 -1.00 -5.60
CA ARG A 66 0.31 -0.42 -4.27
C ARG A 66 -1.00 0.05 -3.65
N LEU A 67 -1.02 0.05 -2.32
CA LEU A 67 -2.09 0.62 -1.52
C LEU A 67 -1.60 1.91 -0.88
N LEU A 68 -1.97 3.04 -1.46
CA LEU A 68 -1.62 4.37 -0.96
C LEU A 68 -2.48 4.76 0.23
N ILE A 69 -1.93 5.56 1.13
CA ILE A 69 -2.59 6.07 2.34
C ILE A 69 -2.39 7.59 2.37
N SER A 70 -3.48 8.35 2.58
CA SER A 70 -3.37 9.80 2.70
C SER A 70 -2.58 10.21 3.95
N GLY A 71 -1.86 11.35 3.89
CA GLY A 71 -1.06 11.83 5.02
C GLY A 71 -1.86 11.96 6.32
N LYS A 72 -3.04 12.59 6.25
CA LYS A 72 -3.94 12.71 7.41
C LYS A 72 -4.39 11.37 7.99
N LEU A 73 -4.57 10.34 7.15
CA LEU A 73 -4.89 9.00 7.63
C LEU A 73 -3.66 8.33 8.25
N ALA A 74 -2.47 8.48 7.66
CA ALA A 74 -1.23 7.95 8.22
C ALA A 74 -0.93 8.55 9.60
N GLU A 75 -1.06 9.87 9.75
CA GLU A 75 -0.93 10.57 11.03
C GLU A 75 -1.90 10.03 12.09
N TYR A 76 -3.15 9.75 11.70
CA TYR A 76 -4.12 9.14 12.59
C TYR A 76 -3.75 7.70 12.99
N LEU A 77 -3.27 6.89 12.04
CA LEU A 77 -2.90 5.48 12.27
C LEU A 77 -1.66 5.36 13.15
N LEU A 78 -0.70 6.26 12.99
CA LEU A 78 0.60 6.28 13.68
C LEU A 78 0.65 7.29 14.83
N ARG A 79 -0.51 7.73 15.33
CA ARG A 79 -0.59 8.81 16.33
C ARG A 79 0.18 8.53 17.62
N GLU A 80 0.26 7.26 18.02
CA GLU A 80 0.97 6.78 19.21
C GLU A 80 2.47 6.51 18.93
N ILE A 81 2.87 6.49 17.65
CA ILE A 81 4.22 6.10 17.18
C ILE A 81 4.66 7.08 16.09
N ARG A 82 4.71 8.38 16.43
CA ARG A 82 4.85 9.45 15.43
C ARG A 82 6.16 9.40 14.66
N ASP A 83 7.22 8.86 15.25
CA ASP A 83 8.54 8.76 14.60
C ASP A 83 8.48 7.90 13.32
N TRP A 84 7.53 6.96 13.25
CA TRP A 84 7.32 6.10 12.08
C TRP A 84 6.68 6.80 10.89
N LEU A 85 6.26 8.07 11.03
CA LEU A 85 5.88 8.90 9.89
C LEU A 85 7.07 9.18 8.95
N THR A 86 8.30 8.97 9.42
CA THR A 86 9.52 9.13 8.62
C THR A 86 10.29 7.82 8.53
N VAL A 87 11.08 7.67 7.46
CA VAL A 87 11.98 6.51 7.30
C VAL A 87 13.05 6.50 8.40
N ASP A 88 13.68 7.65 8.65
CA ASP A 88 14.73 7.80 9.67
C ASP A 88 14.20 7.52 11.08
N GLY A 89 13.04 8.05 11.45
CA GLY A 89 12.43 7.80 12.74
C GLY A 89 12.09 6.32 12.96
N TYR A 90 11.61 5.60 11.94
CA TYR A 90 11.47 4.14 12.04
C TYR A 90 12.79 3.40 12.25
N ILE A 91 13.86 3.83 11.57
CA ILE A 91 15.18 3.20 11.66
C ILE A 91 15.79 3.37 13.04
N ARG A 92 15.57 4.54 13.66
CA ARG A 92 16.10 4.89 14.99
C ARG A 92 15.26 4.31 16.12
N ASN A 93 13.94 4.30 15.98
CA ASN A 93 13.01 3.93 17.04
C ASN A 93 12.21 2.69 16.63
N ALA A 94 12.62 1.52 17.10
CA ALA A 94 12.04 0.23 16.72
C ALA A 94 10.69 -0.08 17.40
N HIS A 95 10.34 0.65 18.46
CA HIS A 95 9.15 0.46 19.32
C HIS A 95 8.89 -1.03 19.63
N PRO A 96 9.66 -1.66 20.53
CA PRO A 96 9.54 -3.09 20.85
C PRO A 96 8.15 -3.49 21.38
N GLU A 97 7.41 -2.55 21.96
CA GLU A 97 6.04 -2.74 22.43
C GLU A 97 5.04 -3.03 21.30
N VAL A 98 5.40 -2.76 20.05
CA VAL A 98 4.56 -3.04 18.88
C VAL A 98 4.90 -4.42 18.33
N GLU A 99 3.92 -5.30 18.21
CA GLU A 99 4.12 -6.65 17.67
C GLU A 99 4.79 -6.63 16.28
N THR A 100 5.65 -7.62 16.02
CA THR A 100 6.34 -7.85 14.72
C THR A 100 5.36 -7.91 13.55
N THR A 101 4.20 -8.53 13.77
CA THR A 101 3.12 -8.74 12.80
C THR A 101 2.23 -7.51 12.60
N SER A 102 2.42 -6.45 13.38
CA SER A 102 1.58 -5.26 13.32
C SER A 102 1.64 -4.60 11.94
N MET A 103 0.46 -4.30 11.39
CA MET A 103 0.34 -3.57 10.12
C MET A 103 0.95 -2.17 10.18
N LEU A 104 1.10 -1.57 11.36
CA LEU A 104 1.68 -0.24 11.53
C LEU A 104 3.16 -0.21 11.11
N ARG A 105 3.89 -1.32 11.30
CA ARG A 105 5.29 -1.46 10.86
C ARG A 105 5.44 -1.36 9.33
N ARG A 106 4.35 -1.73 8.63
CA ARG A 106 4.24 -1.82 7.17
C ARG A 106 3.82 -0.50 6.52
N ILE A 107 3.56 0.55 7.30
CA ILE A 107 3.23 1.88 6.77
C ILE A 107 4.55 2.67 6.67
N CYS A 108 4.80 3.26 5.50
CA CYS A 108 5.93 4.15 5.28
C CYS A 108 5.58 5.27 4.29
N PRO A 109 6.31 6.39 4.28
CA PRO A 109 6.17 7.39 3.23
C PRO A 109 6.52 6.79 1.87
N THR A 110 5.87 7.27 0.80
CA THR A 110 6.28 6.96 -0.57
C THR A 110 7.66 7.59 -0.86
N PRO A 111 8.40 7.11 -1.87
CA PRO A 111 9.72 7.68 -2.21
C PRO A 111 9.70 9.18 -2.52
N THR A 112 8.57 9.68 -3.03
CA THR A 112 8.36 11.11 -3.32
C THR A 112 8.02 11.95 -2.09
N GLY A 113 7.67 11.31 -0.96
CA GLY A 113 7.20 11.97 0.26
C GLY A 113 5.79 12.58 0.16
N ILE A 114 5.10 12.44 -0.98
CA ILE A 114 3.78 13.05 -1.21
C ILE A 114 2.68 12.31 -0.45
N ALA A 115 2.84 11.01 -0.26
CA ALA A 115 1.85 10.14 0.38
C ALA A 115 2.52 9.09 1.26
N TYR A 116 1.70 8.22 1.84
CA TYR A 116 2.15 7.00 2.50
C TYR A 116 1.70 5.79 1.69
N GLU A 117 2.33 4.65 1.93
CA GLU A 117 1.96 3.39 1.34
C GLU A 117 1.97 2.27 2.39
N LEU A 118 1.12 1.27 2.17
CA LEU A 118 1.19 0.01 2.88
C LEU A 118 2.07 -0.96 2.09
N LEU A 119 3.15 -1.43 2.72
CA LEU A 119 4.04 -2.47 2.18
C LEU A 119 3.31 -3.82 2.19
N CYS A 120 2.48 -4.03 1.17
CA CYS A 120 1.52 -5.15 1.13
C CYS A 120 2.21 -6.52 0.95
N PHE A 121 3.45 -6.53 0.44
CA PHE A 121 4.22 -7.74 0.14
C PHE A 121 5.08 -8.23 1.31
N TRP A 122 4.86 -7.66 2.49
CA TRP A 122 5.49 -8.11 3.72
C TRP A 122 4.81 -9.37 4.25
N ASP A 123 5.59 -10.41 4.57
CA ASP A 123 5.13 -11.59 5.32
C ASP A 123 4.11 -12.41 4.51
N THR A 124 4.49 -12.77 3.29
CA THR A 124 3.68 -13.61 2.41
C THR A 124 3.74 -15.10 2.77
N GLY A 125 4.63 -15.50 3.67
CA GLY A 125 5.02 -16.90 3.85
C GLY A 125 5.61 -17.51 2.57
N LEU A 126 5.83 -16.73 1.52
CA LEU A 126 6.50 -17.16 0.29
C LEU A 126 8.01 -17.04 0.52
N PRO A 127 8.79 -18.03 0.07
CA PRO A 127 10.24 -17.94 0.12
C PRO A 127 10.71 -16.75 -0.74
N LEU A 128 11.76 -16.06 -0.27
CA LEU A 128 12.35 -14.89 -0.94
C LEU A 128 12.77 -15.17 -2.39
N SER A 129 13.00 -16.44 -2.74
CA SER A 129 13.30 -16.90 -4.10
C SER A 129 12.22 -16.54 -5.12
N ASP A 130 10.96 -16.50 -4.70
CA ASP A 130 9.82 -16.29 -5.60
C ASP A 130 9.73 -14.82 -6.01
N TYR A 131 10.18 -13.88 -5.16
CA TYR A 131 10.25 -12.48 -5.55
C TYR A 131 11.30 -12.21 -6.63
N ALA A 132 12.39 -12.98 -6.69
CA ALA A 132 13.42 -12.78 -7.69
C ALA A 132 12.93 -13.18 -9.10
N ALA A 133 12.28 -14.33 -9.20
CA ALA A 133 11.64 -14.78 -10.43
C ALA A 133 10.57 -13.78 -10.89
N GLU A 134 9.71 -13.32 -9.98
CA GLU A 134 8.59 -12.45 -10.32
C GLU A 134 9.07 -11.06 -10.75
N LYS A 135 10.12 -10.55 -10.09
CA LYS A 135 10.81 -9.33 -10.52
C LYS A 135 11.42 -9.51 -11.92
N SER A 136 12.01 -10.67 -12.23
CA SER A 136 12.58 -10.95 -13.56
C SER A 136 11.49 -10.97 -14.62
N THR A 137 10.39 -11.70 -14.39
CA THR A 137 9.25 -11.76 -15.30
C THR A 137 8.63 -10.38 -15.52
N MET A 138 8.45 -9.57 -14.48
CA MET A 138 7.94 -8.21 -14.61
C MET A 138 8.88 -7.29 -15.41
N LYS A 139 10.20 -7.46 -15.28
CA LYS A 139 11.18 -6.72 -16.10
C LYS A 139 11.05 -7.10 -17.57
N GLU A 140 11.05 -8.40 -17.86
CA GLU A 140 10.93 -8.92 -19.22
C GLU A 140 9.63 -8.47 -19.89
N ILE A 141 8.47 -8.65 -19.24
CA ILE A 141 7.19 -8.16 -19.77
C ILE A 141 7.24 -6.64 -20.00
N GLY A 142 7.86 -5.90 -19.09
CA GLY A 142 8.05 -4.46 -19.17
C GLY A 142 8.76 -3.98 -20.44
N GLU A 143 9.60 -4.81 -21.07
CA GLU A 143 10.31 -4.49 -22.32
C GLU A 143 9.42 -4.53 -23.56
N PHE A 144 8.27 -5.22 -23.49
CA PHE A 144 7.39 -5.47 -24.64
C PHE A 144 6.04 -4.75 -24.55
N VAL A 145 5.80 -3.96 -23.50
CA VAL A 145 4.54 -3.23 -23.27
C VAL A 145 4.72 -1.73 -23.47
N ASP A 146 3.61 -0.98 -23.47
CA ASP A 146 3.66 0.48 -23.52
C ASP A 146 4.33 1.09 -22.29
N SER A 147 4.78 2.34 -22.40
CA SER A 147 5.54 3.02 -21.36
C SER A 147 4.77 3.20 -20.04
N ASP A 148 3.44 3.32 -20.08
CA ASP A 148 2.62 3.46 -18.88
C ASP A 148 2.60 2.14 -18.10
N THR A 149 2.38 1.03 -18.80
CA THR A 149 2.42 -0.33 -18.24
C THR A 149 3.83 -0.70 -17.77
N ALA A 150 4.87 -0.36 -18.54
CA ALA A 150 6.27 -0.59 -18.14
C ALA A 150 6.63 0.16 -16.85
N THR A 151 6.18 1.42 -16.72
CA THR A 151 6.35 2.21 -15.49
C THR A 151 5.64 1.54 -14.32
N HIS A 152 4.44 0.98 -14.53
CA HIS A 152 3.73 0.23 -13.51
C HIS A 152 4.51 -0.99 -13.01
N TYR A 153 5.11 -1.79 -13.89
CA TYR A 153 5.97 -2.91 -13.49
C TYR A 153 7.21 -2.44 -12.72
N HIS A 154 7.91 -1.43 -13.24
CA HIS A 154 9.09 -0.87 -12.58
C HIS A 154 8.79 -0.37 -11.16
N GLU A 155 7.70 0.37 -11.00
CA GLU A 155 7.26 0.87 -9.71
C GLU A 155 6.76 -0.23 -8.76
N THR A 156 6.26 -1.36 -9.28
CA THR A 156 5.90 -2.55 -8.49
C THR A 156 7.15 -3.25 -7.96
N ILE A 157 8.17 -3.42 -8.81
CA ILE A 157 9.47 -3.99 -8.41
C ILE A 157 10.08 -3.19 -7.27
N GLY A 158 10.10 -1.86 -7.38
CA GLY A 158 10.62 -1.01 -6.29
C GLY A 158 9.84 -1.15 -4.98
N LEU A 159 8.52 -1.40 -5.04
CA LEU A 159 7.71 -1.66 -3.84
C LEU A 159 8.01 -3.02 -3.21
N LEU A 160 8.26 -4.05 -4.02
CA LEU A 160 8.69 -5.37 -3.53
C LEU A 160 10.01 -5.26 -2.76
N GLU A 161 10.99 -4.57 -3.35
CA GLU A 161 12.31 -4.36 -2.74
C GLU A 161 12.22 -3.58 -1.42
N ARG A 162 11.38 -2.54 -1.36
CA ARG A 162 11.13 -1.81 -0.10
C ARG A 162 10.44 -2.67 0.96
N SER A 163 9.48 -3.51 0.55
CA SER A 163 8.79 -4.43 1.45
C SER A 163 9.77 -5.43 2.07
N GLU A 164 10.65 -6.01 1.25
CA GLU A 164 11.71 -6.93 1.67
C GLU A 164 12.71 -6.26 2.63
N LEU A 165 13.25 -5.10 2.25
CA LEU A 165 14.19 -4.34 3.09
C LEU A 165 13.59 -3.99 4.45
N ARG A 166 12.33 -3.58 4.46
CA ARG A 166 11.63 -3.21 5.71
C ARG A 166 11.39 -4.42 6.60
N ASP A 167 11.04 -5.58 6.05
CA ASP A 167 10.89 -6.83 6.81
C ASP A 167 12.23 -7.24 7.43
N LEU A 168 13.29 -7.34 6.64
CA LEU A 168 14.65 -7.67 7.10
C LEU A 168 15.10 -6.73 8.23
N ARG A 169 14.92 -5.42 8.04
CA ARG A 169 15.28 -4.42 9.05
C ARG A 169 14.50 -4.61 10.35
N THR A 170 13.20 -4.90 10.25
CA THR A 170 12.35 -5.10 11.42
C THR A 170 12.76 -6.32 12.21
N ARG A 171 13.02 -7.44 11.54
CA ARG A 171 13.52 -8.67 12.17
C ARG A 171 14.86 -8.42 12.87
N SER A 172 15.78 -7.71 12.21
CA SER A 172 17.09 -7.36 12.77
C SER A 172 17.00 -6.41 13.98
N LEU A 173 16.13 -5.40 13.94
CA LEU A 173 15.94 -4.47 15.05
C LEU A 173 15.41 -5.19 16.28
N LEU A 174 14.48 -6.14 16.09
CA LEU A 174 13.83 -6.85 17.19
C LEU A 174 14.62 -8.04 17.71
N SER A 175 15.57 -8.59 16.93
CA SER A 175 16.50 -9.61 17.42
C SER A 175 17.61 -9.04 18.32
N THR A 176 17.78 -7.72 18.34
CA THR A 176 18.84 -7.01 19.08
C THR A 176 18.35 -6.42 20.40
N LEU A 177 17.03 -6.49 20.66
CA LEU A 177 16.36 -6.02 21.87
C LEU A 177 16.00 -7.21 22.77
#